data_AF-A0A8J7PD49-F1
#
_entry.id   AF-A0A8J7PD49-F1
#
_cell.length_a   1.000
_cell.length_b   1.000
_cell.length_c   1.000
_cell.angle_alpha   90.00
_cell.angle_beta   90.00
_cell.angle_gamma   90.00
#
_symmetry.space_group_name_H-M   'P 1'
#
loop_
_entity.id
_entity.type
_entity.pdbx_description
1 polymer ?
#
loop_
_entity_poly.entity_id
_entity_poly.type
_entity_poly.pdbx_seq_one_letter_code
_entity_poly.pdbx_strand_id
1 'polypeptide(L)'
;MSLFPKTSPKQSKALALAFLFALTAAALPMDSLAQGYDDDEDDYQPRRRRQSTYDDGGNADNSGRSNDDNPSKPSNKLFIPAFVTYWSHDALGYHPSIAFTIENNTGKSLLGTAIQLQAHFRVLSEGILNVYNWQTYFDTSGGQQLVNTEAHGKRPFELPMDQSQWPLIECKILCKLPDGSPSQNLLVARVQPVAMTDDDARSQLNFLLGRTRLAKAKMEAQKKKDQEKQQQQAKAAPSQTKTASSGATKGSAQTADGRPDSRPDTRSDNRSDSKAEAKAEPLMAVAGSMGSSLKPQEITSPFELLIRSSYAGLADDFYLFEKTIGMPVETDLKDKNWIWANYRRQPALRFYAGSKGRTGKADTVIAVLQQDNLSDSQVSQAIKALAGKFKGEKLNPIEHSVRYVDTSVSPSGRIEFMVANGQSFRGLCFKQRENDGSVSTVIVVSRLPGSLAEQLKEEAHNTNVLSFLLNGLGEKGDRANRSARPDDR
;
A
#
# COMPACT_ATOMS: atom_id res chain seq x y z
N MET A 1 -7.24 -3.48 56.78
CA MET A 1 -6.75 -4.75 56.21
C MET A 1 -6.18 -4.47 54.83
N SER A 2 -4.95 -4.91 54.55
CA SER A 2 -4.22 -4.58 53.32
C SER A 2 -3.87 -5.84 52.54
N LEU A 3 -4.24 -5.91 51.26
CA LEU A 3 -3.86 -7.00 50.36
C LEU A 3 -3.36 -6.45 49.02
N PHE A 4 -2.04 -6.19 48.96
CA PHE A 4 -1.27 -6.12 47.72
C PHE A 4 0.05 -6.86 47.96
N PRO A 5 0.41 -7.88 47.16
CA PRO A 5 1.71 -8.53 47.26
C PRO A 5 2.80 -7.63 46.65
N LYS A 6 3.90 -7.45 47.38
CA LYS A 6 5.13 -6.87 46.85
C LYS A 6 5.86 -7.90 45.98
N THR A 7 6.30 -7.51 44.79
CA THR A 7 7.30 -8.27 44.01
C THR A 7 8.50 -7.38 43.64
N SER A 8 9.68 -7.99 43.53
CA SER A 8 10.98 -7.32 43.64
C SER A 8 11.66 -7.01 42.30
N PRO A 9 12.53 -5.97 42.22
CA PRO A 9 13.18 -5.55 40.97
C PRO A 9 14.43 -6.40 40.63
N LYS A 10 14.25 -7.59 40.06
CA LYS A 10 15.38 -8.47 39.62
C LYS A 10 15.20 -9.19 38.27
N GLN A 11 14.39 -8.67 37.33
CA GLN A 11 14.32 -9.22 35.95
C GLN A 11 14.71 -8.22 34.85
N SER A 12 15.06 -6.98 35.17
CA SER A 12 15.40 -5.90 34.22
C SER A 12 16.82 -5.95 33.63
N LYS A 13 17.56 -7.07 33.77
CA LYS A 13 18.92 -7.23 33.21
C LYS A 13 19.10 -8.34 32.17
N ALA A 14 18.11 -9.22 31.98
CA ALA A 14 18.17 -10.24 30.91
C ALA A 14 17.70 -9.70 29.55
N LEU A 15 16.84 -8.67 29.54
CA LEU A 15 16.21 -8.13 28.32
C LEU A 15 17.12 -7.13 27.56
N ALA A 16 18.17 -6.62 28.20
CA ALA A 16 19.09 -5.64 27.61
C ALA A 16 20.20 -6.25 26.74
N LEU A 17 20.37 -7.58 26.73
CA LEU A 17 21.46 -8.27 26.02
C LEU A 17 20.99 -8.97 24.73
N ALA A 18 19.67 -9.22 24.59
CA ALA A 18 19.09 -9.74 23.35
C ALA A 18 18.95 -8.66 22.25
N PHE A 19 18.88 -7.38 22.62
CA PHE A 19 18.70 -6.27 21.68
C PHE A 19 19.97 -5.84 20.92
N LEU A 20 21.14 -6.41 21.26
CA LEU A 20 22.42 -6.05 20.61
C LEU A 20 22.91 -7.02 19.53
N PHE A 21 22.27 -8.19 19.37
CA PHE A 21 22.69 -9.19 18.36
C PHE A 21 21.85 -9.21 17.08
N ALA A 22 20.73 -8.48 17.05
CA ALA A 22 19.84 -8.41 15.89
C ALA A 22 20.15 -7.26 14.91
N LEU A 23 21.16 -6.42 15.19
CA LEU A 23 21.45 -5.19 14.43
C LEU A 23 22.69 -5.27 13.51
N THR A 24 23.31 -6.44 13.37
CA THR A 24 24.58 -6.62 12.62
C THR A 24 24.53 -7.72 11.56
N ALA A 25 23.38 -7.89 10.89
CA ALA A 25 23.18 -8.89 9.83
C ALA A 25 22.56 -8.33 8.53
N ALA A 26 22.61 -7.01 8.32
CA ALA A 26 22.02 -6.33 7.16
C ALA A 26 22.99 -5.36 6.47
N ALA A 27 24.24 -5.82 6.26
CA ALA A 27 25.21 -5.16 5.40
C ALA A 27 26.13 -6.19 4.75
N LEU A 28 25.99 -6.38 3.43
CA LEU A 28 27.04 -6.58 2.41
C LEU A 28 26.37 -6.95 1.05
N PRO A 29 27.05 -6.76 -0.10
CA PRO A 29 26.39 -6.70 -1.41
C PRO A 29 26.23 -8.07 -2.07
N MET A 30 25.14 -8.23 -2.84
CA MET A 30 24.95 -9.34 -3.76
C MET A 30 25.41 -8.97 -5.17
N ASP A 31 26.55 -9.50 -5.58
CA ASP A 31 26.89 -9.73 -6.98
C ASP A 31 27.73 -11.01 -7.10
N SER A 32 27.45 -11.82 -8.12
CA SER A 32 28.32 -12.90 -8.64
C SER A 32 28.71 -14.06 -7.70
N LEU A 33 27.99 -15.20 -7.78
CA LEU A 33 28.41 -16.32 -8.65
C LEU A 33 27.40 -17.48 -8.64
N ALA A 34 27.19 -18.05 -9.82
CA ALA A 34 26.61 -19.39 -9.96
C ALA A 34 27.74 -20.34 -10.35
N GLN A 35 27.90 -21.46 -9.65
CA GLN A 35 28.17 -22.79 -10.23
C GLN A 35 28.32 -23.87 -9.14
N GLY A 36 27.58 -24.97 -9.36
CA GLY A 36 27.81 -26.36 -8.94
C GLY A 36 28.45 -26.68 -7.59
N TYR A 37 27.70 -27.37 -6.74
CA TYR A 37 28.10 -28.70 -6.24
C TYR A 37 26.82 -29.55 -6.08
N ASP A 38 26.84 -30.74 -6.67
CA ASP A 38 25.88 -31.82 -6.42
C ASP A 38 26.33 -32.64 -5.18
N ASP A 39 25.39 -33.43 -4.65
CA ASP A 39 25.51 -34.60 -3.74
C ASP A 39 24.64 -34.50 -2.45
N ASP A 40 23.41 -34.99 -2.60
CA ASP A 40 22.65 -35.92 -1.74
C ASP A 40 22.66 -35.80 -0.19
N GLU A 41 21.49 -35.52 0.41
CA GLU A 41 20.55 -36.55 0.93
C GLU A 41 19.22 -35.96 1.50
N ASP A 42 18.13 -36.74 1.39
CA ASP A 42 16.89 -36.76 2.19
C ASP A 42 15.83 -35.62 2.19
N ASP A 43 15.20 -35.46 1.02
CA ASP A 43 13.78 -35.74 0.74
C ASP A 43 12.65 -35.46 1.79
N TYR A 44 11.71 -34.56 1.44
CA TYR A 44 10.30 -34.66 1.86
C TYR A 44 9.33 -34.13 0.78
N GLN A 45 8.82 -35.05 -0.06
CA GLN A 45 7.85 -34.77 -1.14
C GLN A 45 6.42 -35.28 -0.80
N PRO A 46 5.38 -34.43 -0.83
CA PRO A 46 4.00 -34.89 -0.72
C PRO A 46 3.54 -35.66 -1.98
N ARG A 47 3.20 -36.94 -1.80
CA ARG A 47 2.76 -37.89 -2.85
C ARG A 47 1.73 -37.32 -3.84
N ARG A 48 2.07 -37.37 -5.14
CA ARG A 48 1.06 -37.46 -6.22
C ARG A 48 0.37 -38.83 -6.17
N ARG A 49 -0.94 -38.88 -5.96
CA ARG A 49 -1.74 -40.12 -6.12
C ARG A 49 -2.44 -40.11 -7.49
N ARG A 50 -2.12 -41.08 -8.34
CA ARG A 50 -2.85 -41.38 -9.59
C ARG A 50 -4.11 -42.19 -9.28
N GLN A 51 -5.20 -41.91 -10.01
CA GLN A 51 -6.32 -42.78 -10.44
C GLN A 51 -7.45 -41.86 -10.94
N SER A 52 -8.27 -42.18 -11.93
CA SER A 52 -8.17 -43.13 -13.06
C SER A 52 -9.14 -42.63 -14.14
N THR A 53 -8.85 -42.83 -15.41
CA THR A 53 -9.84 -42.64 -16.49
C THR A 53 -10.86 -43.78 -16.48
N TYR A 54 -12.06 -43.49 -17.00
CA TYR A 54 -12.91 -44.45 -17.70
C TYR A 54 -13.11 -43.89 -19.11
N ASP A 55 -12.75 -44.68 -20.11
CA ASP A 55 -12.99 -44.42 -21.53
C ASP A 55 -14.23 -45.19 -21.99
N ASP A 56 -15.08 -44.55 -22.81
CA ASP A 56 -15.95 -45.18 -23.82
C ASP A 56 -16.50 -44.05 -24.71
N GLY A 57 -16.53 -44.07 -26.04
CA GLY A 57 -16.00 -45.02 -27.03
C GLY A 57 -16.55 -44.60 -28.42
N GLY A 58 -15.72 -44.49 -29.46
CA GLY A 58 -16.18 -43.87 -30.72
C GLY A 58 -15.14 -43.70 -31.84
N ASN A 59 -14.61 -44.83 -32.34
CA ASN A 59 -13.83 -44.94 -33.59
C ASN A 59 -14.69 -44.45 -34.79
N ALA A 60 -14.23 -43.89 -35.93
CA ALA A 60 -12.92 -43.73 -36.57
C ALA A 60 -12.99 -42.46 -37.52
N ASP A 61 -12.16 -42.14 -38.53
CA ASP A 61 -11.02 -42.85 -39.16
C ASP A 61 -10.03 -41.89 -39.90
N ASN A 62 -8.86 -42.44 -40.25
CA ASN A 62 -7.94 -42.19 -41.37
C ASN A 62 -8.10 -40.94 -42.28
N SER A 63 -7.12 -40.02 -42.24
CA SER A 63 -6.25 -39.72 -43.41
C SER A 63 -5.18 -38.66 -43.07
N GLY A 64 -3.95 -38.89 -43.52
CA GLY A 64 -2.81 -38.04 -43.16
C GLY A 64 -2.74 -36.72 -43.94
N ARG A 65 -2.30 -35.66 -43.25
CA ARG A 65 -1.58 -34.53 -43.83
C ARG A 65 -0.68 -33.87 -42.79
N SER A 66 0.46 -33.40 -43.27
CA SER A 66 1.50 -32.70 -42.50
C SER A 66 0.97 -31.48 -41.76
N ASN A 67 1.41 -31.33 -40.51
CA ASN A 67 2.03 -30.10 -40.01
C ASN A 67 2.72 -30.38 -38.66
N ASP A 68 3.98 -30.00 -38.53
CA ASP A 68 4.65 -29.86 -37.23
C ASP A 68 4.17 -28.58 -36.52
N ASP A 69 2.87 -28.47 -36.31
CA ASP A 69 2.27 -27.46 -35.44
C ASP A 69 2.48 -27.89 -33.98
N ASN A 70 3.73 -27.82 -33.53
CA ASN A 70 4.06 -27.80 -32.11
C ASN A 70 3.31 -26.61 -31.51
N PRO A 71 2.25 -26.82 -30.70
CA PRO A 71 1.30 -25.76 -30.39
C PRO A 71 2.00 -24.73 -29.52
N SER A 72 2.41 -23.63 -30.16
CA SER A 72 3.07 -22.52 -29.50
C SER A 72 2.21 -22.13 -28.30
N LYS A 73 2.78 -22.20 -27.08
CA LYS A 73 2.11 -21.69 -25.88
C LYS A 73 1.55 -20.32 -26.25
N PRO A 74 0.22 -20.07 -26.09
CA PRO A 74 -0.38 -18.82 -26.54
C PRO A 74 0.40 -17.68 -25.89
N SER A 75 1.14 -16.92 -26.70
CA SER A 75 1.98 -15.84 -26.20
C SER A 75 1.03 -14.81 -25.61
N ASN A 76 1.03 -14.70 -24.27
CA ASN A 76 0.16 -13.76 -23.58
C ASN A 76 0.32 -12.38 -24.20
N LYS A 77 -0.79 -11.85 -24.73
CA LYS A 77 -0.87 -10.59 -25.46
C LYS A 77 -0.51 -9.40 -24.55
N LEU A 78 -0.73 -9.57 -23.26
CA LEU A 78 -0.41 -8.63 -22.19
C LEU A 78 0.57 -9.29 -21.21
N PHE A 79 1.46 -8.50 -20.61
CA PHE A 79 2.43 -8.96 -19.62
C PHE A 79 2.37 -8.12 -18.34
N ILE A 80 2.78 -8.70 -17.20
CA ILE A 80 2.85 -8.01 -15.91
C ILE A 80 4.33 -7.83 -15.53
N PRO A 81 4.97 -6.69 -15.84
CA PRO A 81 6.38 -6.45 -15.54
C PRO A 81 6.70 -6.22 -14.06
N ALA A 82 5.70 -5.86 -13.24
CA ALA A 82 5.83 -5.71 -11.79
C ALA A 82 4.48 -5.95 -11.10
N PHE A 83 4.53 -6.55 -9.91
CA PHE A 83 3.39 -6.73 -9.02
C PHE A 83 3.85 -6.71 -7.56
N VAL A 84 2.93 -6.38 -6.66
CA VAL A 84 3.06 -6.45 -5.20
C VAL A 84 1.81 -7.14 -4.68
N THR A 85 1.96 -8.23 -3.92
CA THR A 85 0.84 -8.86 -3.20
C THR A 85 0.98 -8.56 -1.71
N TYR A 86 -0.14 -8.25 -1.06
CA TYR A 86 -0.17 -7.74 0.30
C TYR A 86 -1.54 -7.96 0.94
N TRP A 87 -1.65 -7.66 2.23
CA TRP A 87 -2.92 -7.54 2.92
C TRP A 87 -3.25 -6.05 3.06
N SER A 88 -4.31 -5.59 2.37
CA SER A 88 -4.93 -4.30 2.68
C SER A 88 -5.82 -4.47 3.90
N HIS A 89 -6.16 -3.38 4.59
CA HIS A 89 -7.00 -3.40 5.78
C HIS A 89 -8.12 -2.37 5.64
N ASP A 90 -9.36 -2.79 5.91
CA ASP A 90 -10.51 -1.90 6.06
C ASP A 90 -11.25 -2.21 7.38
N ALA A 91 -12.38 -1.55 7.62
CA ALA A 91 -13.16 -1.72 8.86
C ALA A 91 -13.79 -3.13 9.03
N LEU A 92 -13.77 -3.98 8.00
CA LEU A 92 -14.21 -5.38 8.08
C LEU A 92 -13.06 -6.33 8.43
N GLY A 93 -11.80 -5.90 8.30
CA GLY A 93 -10.59 -6.67 8.56
C GLY A 93 -9.60 -6.61 7.41
N TYR A 94 -8.72 -7.61 7.32
CA TYR A 94 -7.69 -7.67 6.29
C TYR A 94 -8.19 -8.38 5.03
N HIS A 95 -7.91 -7.81 3.86
CA HIS A 95 -8.26 -8.40 2.56
C HIS A 95 -7.01 -8.77 1.77
N PRO A 96 -6.93 -9.99 1.21
CA PRO A 96 -5.82 -10.36 0.35
C PRO A 96 -5.88 -9.52 -0.92
N SER A 97 -4.77 -8.86 -1.25
CA SER A 97 -4.74 -7.79 -2.25
C SER A 97 -3.51 -7.88 -3.16
N ILE A 98 -3.63 -7.26 -4.33
CA ILE A 98 -2.56 -7.19 -5.33
C ILE A 98 -2.61 -5.86 -6.08
N ALA A 99 -1.47 -5.21 -6.21
CA ALA A 99 -1.25 -4.06 -7.08
C ALA A 99 -0.26 -4.46 -8.17
N PHE A 100 -0.55 -4.14 -9.44
CA PHE A 100 0.27 -4.58 -10.56
C PHE A 100 0.20 -3.64 -11.76
N THR A 101 1.27 -3.65 -12.56
CA THR A 101 1.33 -2.97 -13.85
C THR A 101 1.05 -3.98 -14.95
N ILE A 102 0.25 -3.60 -15.96
CA ILE A 102 0.08 -4.36 -17.21
C ILE A 102 0.74 -3.59 -18.34
N GLU A 103 1.54 -4.27 -19.15
CA GLU A 103 2.18 -3.77 -20.37
C GLU A 103 1.55 -4.45 -21.60
N ASN A 104 1.11 -3.65 -22.57
CA ASN A 104 0.60 -4.16 -23.85
C ASN A 104 1.76 -4.53 -24.78
N ASN A 105 1.85 -5.81 -25.15
CA ASN A 105 2.84 -6.35 -26.08
C ASN A 105 2.17 -7.02 -27.31
N THR A 106 0.95 -6.61 -27.67
CA THR A 106 0.18 -7.20 -28.79
C THR A 106 0.67 -6.80 -30.18
N GLY A 107 1.54 -5.80 -30.28
CA GLY A 107 1.85 -5.12 -31.55
C GLY A 107 0.70 -4.27 -32.11
N LYS A 108 -0.45 -4.18 -31.41
CA LYS A 108 -1.58 -3.31 -31.75
C LYS A 108 -1.84 -2.31 -30.62
N SER A 109 -2.35 -1.14 -30.96
CA SER A 109 -2.76 -0.18 -29.95
C SER A 109 -4.04 -0.66 -29.23
N LEU A 110 -4.02 -0.60 -27.90
CA LEU A 110 -5.19 -0.85 -27.03
C LEU A 110 -5.60 0.40 -26.24
N LEU A 111 -5.10 1.59 -26.63
CA LEU A 111 -5.52 2.86 -26.05
C LEU A 111 -7.03 3.08 -26.25
N GLY A 112 -7.70 3.63 -25.24
CA GLY A 112 -9.17 3.84 -25.24
C GLY A 112 -10.00 2.55 -25.23
N THR A 113 -9.37 1.38 -25.30
CA THR A 113 -10.04 0.08 -25.34
C THR A 113 -10.14 -0.50 -23.92
N ALA A 114 -11.36 -0.72 -23.45
CA ALA A 114 -11.59 -1.34 -22.14
C ALA A 114 -11.15 -2.82 -22.16
N ILE A 115 -10.29 -3.21 -21.22
CA ILE A 115 -9.98 -4.62 -20.94
C ILE A 115 -10.73 -5.08 -19.68
N GLN A 116 -11.23 -6.32 -19.70
CA GLN A 116 -11.89 -6.92 -18.54
C GLN A 116 -10.89 -7.74 -17.74
N LEU A 117 -10.76 -7.42 -16.46
CA LEU A 117 -9.84 -8.08 -15.54
C LEU A 117 -10.61 -8.82 -14.44
N GLN A 118 -10.05 -9.94 -14.02
CA GLN A 118 -10.60 -10.79 -12.98
C GLN A 118 -9.47 -11.32 -12.09
N ALA A 119 -9.61 -11.13 -10.78
CA ALA A 119 -8.68 -11.62 -9.76
C ALA A 119 -9.36 -12.72 -8.95
N HIS A 120 -8.69 -13.86 -8.86
CA HIS A 120 -9.10 -15.06 -8.14
C HIS A 120 -8.25 -15.17 -6.87
N PHE A 121 -8.84 -14.94 -5.71
CA PHE A 121 -8.19 -15.09 -4.41
C PHE A 121 -8.67 -16.39 -3.76
N ARG A 122 -7.81 -17.41 -3.74
CA ARG A 122 -8.13 -18.74 -3.23
C ARG A 122 -7.44 -19.00 -1.89
N VAL A 123 -8.23 -19.29 -0.86
CA VAL A 123 -7.73 -19.79 0.43
C VAL A 123 -7.23 -21.22 0.22
N LEU A 124 -5.95 -21.48 0.45
CA LEU A 124 -5.37 -22.79 0.15
C LEU A 124 -5.78 -23.90 1.13
N SER A 125 -6.05 -23.57 2.39
CA SER A 125 -6.51 -24.52 3.42
C SER A 125 -7.97 -24.95 3.22
N GLU A 126 -8.86 -24.00 2.94
CA GLU A 126 -10.31 -24.24 2.81
C GLU A 126 -10.75 -24.50 1.36
N GLY A 127 -9.88 -24.22 0.38
CA GLY A 127 -10.19 -24.29 -1.04
C GLY A 127 -11.10 -23.16 -1.57
N ILE A 128 -11.65 -22.32 -0.68
CA ILE A 128 -12.62 -21.26 -0.98
C ILE A 128 -12.04 -20.20 -1.93
N LEU A 129 -12.78 -19.88 -2.98
CA LEU A 129 -12.42 -18.93 -4.02
C LEU A 129 -13.27 -17.65 -3.93
N ASN A 130 -12.61 -16.51 -3.82
CA ASN A 130 -13.21 -15.19 -3.95
C ASN A 130 -12.82 -14.55 -5.29
N VAL A 131 -13.78 -13.90 -5.95
CA VAL A 131 -13.59 -13.32 -7.29
C VAL A 131 -13.88 -11.82 -7.29
N TYR A 132 -12.92 -11.04 -7.74
CA TYR A 132 -13.03 -9.60 -8.00
C TYR A 132 -12.95 -9.34 -9.50
N ASN A 133 -13.88 -8.56 -10.05
CA ASN A 133 -14.01 -8.27 -11.49
C ASN A 133 -14.02 -6.75 -11.69
N TRP A 134 -13.27 -6.25 -12.66
CA TRP A 134 -13.24 -4.83 -13.00
C TRP A 134 -12.88 -4.60 -14.47
N GLN A 135 -12.93 -3.34 -14.89
CA GLN A 135 -12.48 -2.90 -16.21
C GLN A 135 -11.41 -1.83 -16.05
N THR A 136 -10.48 -1.78 -16.99
CA THR A 136 -9.45 -0.74 -17.02
C THR A 136 -9.02 -0.41 -18.46
N TYR A 137 -8.25 0.67 -18.61
CA TYR A 137 -7.87 1.25 -19.89
C TYR A 137 -6.36 1.50 -19.92
N PHE A 138 -5.72 1.27 -21.06
CA PHE A 138 -4.31 1.61 -21.24
C PHE A 138 -4.11 3.12 -21.41
N ASP A 139 -3.06 3.62 -20.78
CA ASP A 139 -2.50 4.96 -20.97
C ASP A 139 -1.09 4.85 -21.61
N THR A 140 -0.55 5.97 -22.09
CA THR A 140 0.80 6.04 -22.70
C THR A 140 1.80 6.64 -21.72
N SER A 141 2.71 5.81 -21.20
CA SER A 141 3.78 6.26 -20.31
C SER A 141 5.15 5.85 -20.87
N GLY A 142 6.03 6.83 -21.11
CA GLY A 142 7.37 6.59 -21.66
C GLY A 142 7.37 5.95 -23.06
N GLY A 143 6.34 6.21 -23.87
CA GLY A 143 6.16 5.59 -25.19
C GLY A 143 5.63 4.15 -25.17
N GLN A 144 5.36 3.59 -23.99
CA GLN A 144 4.75 2.27 -23.82
C GLN A 144 3.27 2.39 -23.43
N GLN A 145 2.45 1.43 -23.85
CA GLN A 145 1.05 1.34 -23.44
C GLN A 145 0.94 0.50 -22.16
N LEU A 146 0.56 1.16 -21.07
CA LEU A 146 0.63 0.64 -19.71
C LEU A 146 -0.62 0.98 -18.92
N VAL A 147 -0.91 0.19 -17.90
CA VAL A 147 -1.89 0.55 -16.87
C VAL A 147 -1.45 0.00 -15.52
N ASN A 148 -1.50 0.86 -14.49
CA ASN A 148 -1.36 0.45 -13.10
C ASN A 148 -2.75 0.19 -12.54
N THR A 149 -2.95 -0.96 -11.90
CA THR A 149 -4.25 -1.35 -11.36
C THR A 149 -4.09 -2.26 -10.15
N GLU A 150 -5.17 -2.43 -9.40
CA GLU A 150 -5.18 -3.17 -8.15
C GLU A 150 -6.49 -3.95 -7.99
N ALA A 151 -6.45 -4.98 -7.16
CA ALA A 151 -7.60 -5.81 -6.84
C ALA A 151 -7.52 -6.30 -5.40
N HIS A 152 -8.69 -6.37 -4.76
CA HIS A 152 -8.85 -6.79 -3.36
C HIS A 152 -9.82 -7.97 -3.30
N GLY A 153 -9.50 -8.94 -2.44
CA GLY A 153 -10.44 -9.99 -2.06
C GLY A 153 -11.68 -9.38 -1.38
N LYS A 154 -12.85 -10.01 -1.56
CA LYS A 154 -14.11 -9.55 -0.93
C LYS A 154 -14.35 -10.12 0.46
N ARG A 155 -13.58 -11.14 0.85
CA ARG A 155 -13.70 -11.81 2.15
C ARG A 155 -12.67 -11.18 3.09
N PRO A 156 -13.09 -10.51 4.18
CA PRO A 156 -12.18 -10.07 5.22
C PRO A 156 -11.67 -11.26 6.02
N PHE A 157 -10.50 -11.08 6.63
CA PHE A 157 -9.87 -12.00 7.56
C PHE A 157 -9.42 -11.24 8.81
N GLU A 158 -9.68 -11.81 9.98
CA GLU A 158 -8.96 -11.44 11.20
C GLU A 158 -7.59 -12.14 11.14
N LEU A 159 -6.51 -11.35 11.17
CA LEU A 159 -5.14 -11.88 11.09
C LEU A 159 -4.55 -12.00 12.50
N PRO A 160 -3.98 -13.16 12.89
CA PRO A 160 -3.22 -13.30 14.12
C PRO A 160 -2.04 -12.32 14.20
N MET A 161 -1.57 -12.00 15.40
CA MET A 161 -0.37 -11.17 15.56
C MET A 161 0.91 -11.84 15.02
N ASP A 162 0.91 -13.17 14.93
CA ASP A 162 1.98 -13.96 14.31
C ASP A 162 1.74 -14.13 12.80
N GLN A 163 2.64 -13.53 12.00
CA GLN A 163 2.61 -13.59 10.53
C GLN A 163 2.72 -15.00 9.95
N SER A 164 3.32 -15.95 10.68
CA SER A 164 3.43 -17.35 10.22
C SER A 164 2.08 -18.08 10.24
N GLN A 165 1.11 -17.57 10.99
CA GLN A 165 -0.24 -18.12 11.14
C GLN A 165 -1.25 -17.45 10.19
N TRP A 166 -0.81 -16.54 9.32
CA TRP A 166 -1.70 -15.86 8.37
C TRP A 166 -2.21 -16.82 7.28
N PRO A 167 -3.45 -16.66 6.79
CA PRO A 167 -4.01 -17.56 5.79
C PRO A 167 -3.18 -17.57 4.50
N LEU A 168 -2.84 -18.75 3.99
CA LEU A 168 -2.14 -18.86 2.72
C LEU A 168 -3.12 -18.66 1.55
N ILE A 169 -3.01 -17.50 0.89
CA ILE A 169 -3.86 -17.14 -0.26
C ILE A 169 -3.06 -17.22 -1.57
N GLU A 170 -3.59 -17.92 -2.55
CA GLU A 170 -3.16 -17.83 -3.95
C GLU A 170 -3.99 -16.76 -4.67
N CYS A 171 -3.32 -15.83 -5.35
CA CYS A 171 -3.92 -14.83 -6.22
C CYS A 171 -3.61 -15.16 -7.68
N LYS A 172 -4.64 -15.30 -8.52
CA LYS A 172 -4.52 -15.51 -9.96
C LYS A 172 -5.21 -14.39 -10.73
N ILE A 173 -4.50 -13.78 -11.68
CA ILE A 173 -5.01 -12.72 -12.54
C ILE A 173 -5.38 -13.28 -13.92
N LEU A 174 -6.59 -12.96 -14.34
CA LEU A 174 -7.20 -13.30 -15.63
C LEU A 174 -7.54 -12.00 -16.38
N CYS A 175 -7.36 -12.00 -17.69
CA CYS A 175 -7.74 -10.89 -18.56
C CYS A 175 -8.52 -11.39 -19.78
N LYS A 176 -9.63 -10.72 -20.09
CA LYS A 176 -10.38 -10.90 -21.33
C LYS A 176 -10.30 -9.63 -22.17
N LEU A 177 -9.79 -9.78 -23.39
CA LEU A 177 -9.74 -8.71 -24.39
C LEU A 177 -11.08 -8.62 -25.14
N PRO A 178 -11.45 -7.44 -25.67
CA PRO A 178 -12.70 -7.27 -26.44
C PRO A 178 -12.62 -7.83 -27.87
N ASP A 179 -11.46 -8.31 -28.31
CA ASP A 179 -11.25 -8.94 -29.63
C ASP A 179 -11.84 -10.36 -29.75
N GLY A 180 -12.66 -10.78 -28.79
CA GLY A 180 -13.25 -12.11 -28.73
C GLY A 180 -12.29 -13.24 -28.33
N SER A 181 -11.01 -12.94 -28.05
CA SER A 181 -10.04 -13.96 -27.65
C SER A 181 -10.36 -14.58 -26.28
N PRO A 182 -9.98 -15.86 -26.04
CA PRO A 182 -10.19 -16.51 -24.76
C PRO A 182 -9.44 -15.80 -23.63
N SER A 183 -9.97 -15.91 -22.41
CA SER A 183 -9.38 -15.31 -21.21
C SER A 183 -7.96 -15.81 -20.98
N GLN A 184 -7.01 -14.89 -20.85
CA GLN A 184 -5.59 -15.17 -20.66
C GLN A 184 -5.24 -15.18 -19.17
N ASN A 185 -4.42 -16.15 -18.74
CA ASN A 185 -3.84 -16.18 -17.39
C ASN A 185 -2.61 -15.26 -17.38
N LEU A 186 -2.70 -14.08 -16.75
CA LEU A 186 -1.59 -13.11 -16.75
C LEU A 186 -0.56 -13.39 -15.64
N LEU A 187 -1.02 -13.80 -14.46
CA LEU A 187 -0.18 -14.03 -13.28
C LEU A 187 -0.81 -15.07 -12.35
N VAL A 188 0.02 -15.85 -11.67
CA VAL A 188 -0.32 -16.58 -10.45
C VAL A 188 0.76 -16.25 -9.42
N ALA A 189 0.37 -15.77 -8.23
CA ALA A 189 1.26 -15.38 -7.15
C ALA A 189 0.64 -15.77 -5.80
N ARG A 190 1.45 -15.90 -4.75
CA ARG A 190 0.94 -15.99 -3.37
C ARG A 190 0.85 -14.60 -2.77
N VAL A 191 -0.12 -14.39 -1.88
CA VAL A 191 -0.21 -13.17 -1.08
C VAL A 191 0.86 -13.22 0.00
N GLN A 192 1.74 -12.22 0.04
CA GLN A 192 2.80 -12.14 1.06
C GLN A 192 2.18 -11.82 2.42
N PRO A 193 2.76 -12.31 3.54
CA PRO A 193 2.27 -12.03 4.89
C PRO A 193 2.70 -10.65 5.38
N VAL A 194 2.40 -9.62 4.58
CA VAL A 194 2.74 -8.22 4.83
C VAL A 194 1.48 -7.38 4.70
N ALA A 195 1.12 -6.66 5.76
CA ALA A 195 0.08 -5.65 5.70
C ALA A 195 0.67 -4.30 5.28
N MET A 196 0.05 -3.61 4.32
CA MET A 196 0.43 -2.28 3.87
C MET A 196 -0.76 -1.54 3.28
N THR A 197 -0.65 -0.21 3.13
CA THR A 197 -1.67 0.58 2.43
C THR A 197 -1.56 0.42 0.92
N ASP A 198 -2.63 0.73 0.18
CA ASP A 198 -2.60 0.71 -1.28
C ASP A 198 -1.58 1.72 -1.84
N ASP A 199 -1.37 2.86 -1.16
CA ASP A 199 -0.36 3.85 -1.55
C ASP A 199 1.08 3.36 -1.28
N ASP A 200 1.32 2.61 -0.20
CA ASP A 200 2.59 1.91 0.01
C ASP A 200 2.81 0.84 -1.06
N ALA A 201 1.78 0.07 -1.39
CA ALA A 201 1.83 -0.97 -2.43
C ALA A 201 2.08 -0.38 -3.82
N ARG A 202 1.45 0.74 -4.17
CA ARG A 202 1.73 1.51 -5.41
C ARG A 202 3.14 2.08 -5.41
N SER A 203 3.64 2.56 -4.27
CA SER A 203 5.02 3.06 -4.14
C SER A 203 6.05 1.94 -4.34
N GLN A 204 5.83 0.79 -3.72
CA GLN A 204 6.65 -0.42 -3.93
C GLN A 204 6.55 -0.94 -5.37
N LEU A 205 5.35 -0.94 -5.97
CA LEU A 205 5.13 -1.33 -7.36
C LEU A 205 5.92 -0.45 -8.32
N ASN A 206 5.88 0.87 -8.14
CA ASN A 206 6.64 1.82 -8.95
C ASN A 206 8.16 1.63 -8.78
N PHE A 207 8.64 1.35 -7.56
CA PHE A 207 10.04 1.01 -7.30
C PHE A 207 10.46 -0.29 -7.99
N LEU A 208 9.65 -1.36 -7.90
CA LEU A 208 9.90 -2.63 -8.58
C LEU A 208 9.89 -2.48 -10.10
N LEU A 209 8.92 -1.74 -10.65
CA LEU A 209 8.83 -1.44 -12.08
C LEU A 209 10.07 -0.69 -12.58
N GLY A 210 10.53 0.32 -11.82
CA GLY A 210 11.78 1.04 -12.09
C GLY A 210 13.00 0.11 -12.08
N ARG A 211 13.09 -0.79 -11.09
CA ARG A 211 14.17 -1.78 -10.99
C ARG A 211 14.17 -2.77 -12.17
N THR A 212 13.00 -3.31 -12.53
CA THR A 212 12.82 -4.22 -13.67
C THR A 212 13.21 -3.55 -14.98
N ARG A 213 12.79 -2.29 -15.20
CA ARG A 213 13.16 -1.51 -16.40
C ARG A 213 14.66 -1.27 -16.49
N LEU A 214 15.30 -0.89 -15.38
CA LEU A 214 16.75 -0.67 -15.33
C LEU A 214 17.55 -1.97 -15.56
N ALA A 215 17.07 -3.10 -15.05
CA ALA A 215 17.63 -4.42 -15.34
C ALA A 215 17.49 -4.79 -16.83
N LYS A 216 16.31 -4.60 -17.42
CA LYS A 216 16.05 -4.84 -18.86
C LYS A 216 16.96 -3.98 -19.74
N ALA A 217 17.09 -2.68 -19.43
CA ALA A 217 17.96 -1.77 -20.17
C ALA A 217 19.44 -2.17 -20.09
N LYS A 218 19.93 -2.62 -18.92
CA LYS A 218 21.29 -3.16 -18.77
C LYS A 218 21.49 -4.43 -19.61
N MET A 219 20.54 -5.35 -19.60
CA MET A 219 20.60 -6.59 -20.40
C MET A 219 20.58 -6.31 -21.91
N GLU A 220 19.77 -5.35 -22.36
CA GLU A 220 19.73 -4.94 -23.77
C GLU A 220 21.02 -4.23 -24.22
N ALA A 221 21.60 -3.37 -23.36
CA ALA A 221 22.89 -2.73 -23.63
C ALA A 221 24.03 -3.76 -23.72
N GLN A 222 24.05 -4.74 -22.80
CA GLN A 222 25.03 -5.83 -22.83
C GLN A 222 24.85 -6.71 -24.08
N LYS A 223 23.61 -7.07 -24.43
CA LYS A 223 23.31 -7.84 -25.65
C LYS A 223 23.74 -7.12 -26.94
N LYS A 224 23.56 -5.79 -27.03
CA LYS A 224 24.08 -4.98 -28.15
C LYS A 224 25.60 -5.04 -28.21
N LYS A 225 26.28 -4.82 -27.09
CA LYS A 225 27.75 -4.87 -26.98
C LYS A 225 28.32 -6.24 -27.37
N ASP A 226 27.63 -7.33 -27.01
CA ASP A 226 28.05 -8.70 -27.36
C ASP A 226 27.74 -9.04 -28.83
N GLN A 227 26.63 -8.53 -29.38
CA GLN A 227 26.36 -8.60 -30.83
C GLN A 227 27.38 -7.82 -31.65
N GLU A 228 27.78 -6.62 -31.22
CA GLU A 228 28.84 -5.82 -31.84
C GLU A 228 30.18 -6.55 -31.82
N LYS A 229 30.55 -7.17 -30.68
CA LYS A 229 31.74 -8.02 -30.58
C LYS A 229 31.67 -9.24 -31.50
N GLN A 230 30.53 -9.94 -31.56
CA GLN A 230 30.35 -11.08 -32.46
C GLN A 230 30.44 -10.66 -33.94
N GLN A 231 29.90 -9.50 -34.32
CA GLN A 231 30.04 -8.96 -35.67
C GLN A 231 31.48 -8.53 -36.00
N GLN A 232 32.23 -8.02 -35.01
CA GLN A 232 33.66 -7.70 -35.18
C GLN A 232 34.51 -8.98 -35.30
N GLN A 233 34.25 -10.02 -34.51
CA GLN A 233 34.93 -11.32 -34.63
C GLN A 233 34.57 -12.04 -35.94
N ALA A 234 33.31 -11.99 -36.38
CA ALA A 234 32.89 -12.54 -37.67
C ALA A 234 33.53 -11.82 -38.88
N LYS A 235 33.86 -10.52 -38.74
CA LYS A 235 34.65 -9.76 -39.72
C LYS A 235 36.16 -9.98 -39.61
N ALA A 236 36.64 -10.63 -38.56
CA ALA A 236 38.06 -10.94 -38.34
C ALA A 236 38.44 -12.39 -38.70
N ALA A 237 37.48 -13.23 -39.11
CA ALA A 237 37.75 -14.58 -39.61
C ALA A 237 38.40 -14.52 -41.01
N PRO A 238 39.64 -15.02 -41.21
CA PRO A 238 40.25 -15.05 -42.53
C PRO A 238 39.55 -16.06 -43.43
N SER A 239 39.12 -15.62 -44.61
CA SER A 239 38.61 -16.49 -45.66
C SER A 239 39.74 -17.39 -46.18
N GLN A 240 39.78 -18.66 -45.76
CA GLN A 240 40.59 -19.69 -46.42
C GLN A 240 39.72 -20.71 -47.15
N THR A 241 39.95 -20.80 -48.45
CA THR A 241 39.19 -21.60 -49.40
C THR A 241 39.98 -22.84 -49.82
N LYS A 242 39.35 -24.02 -49.73
CA LYS A 242 39.83 -25.32 -50.28
C LYS A 242 41.05 -25.93 -49.53
N THR A 243 41.29 -27.23 -49.49
CA THR A 243 40.72 -28.39 -50.22
C THR A 243 40.74 -29.65 -49.34
N ALA A 244 40.01 -30.71 -49.73
CA ALA A 244 39.94 -31.97 -48.97
C ALA A 244 41.20 -32.87 -49.11
N SER A 245 41.53 -33.63 -48.06
CA SER A 245 41.52 -35.12 -48.09
C SER A 245 42.09 -35.78 -46.82
N SER A 246 41.49 -36.93 -46.50
CA SER A 246 41.93 -38.07 -45.68
C SER A 246 43.29 -38.08 -44.95
N GLY A 247 43.28 -38.69 -43.75
CA GLY A 247 44.35 -39.63 -43.35
C GLY A 247 44.97 -39.38 -41.99
N ALA A 248 44.63 -40.20 -40.99
CA ALA A 248 45.38 -40.27 -39.75
C ALA A 248 46.67 -41.11 -39.94
N THR A 249 47.76 -40.78 -39.23
CA THR A 249 48.31 -41.57 -38.09
C THR A 249 49.75 -41.17 -37.73
N LYS A 250 49.96 -40.85 -36.45
CA LYS A 250 51.22 -40.87 -35.64
C LYS A 250 52.58 -40.50 -36.29
N GLY A 251 53.11 -39.34 -35.86
CA GLY A 251 54.11 -39.31 -34.78
C GLY A 251 55.60 -39.51 -35.12
N SER A 252 56.39 -38.45 -34.91
CA SER A 252 57.74 -38.52 -34.32
C SER A 252 58.09 -37.15 -33.71
N ALA A 253 58.84 -37.15 -32.60
CA ALA A 253 59.06 -35.95 -31.80
C ALA A 253 60.23 -35.11 -32.33
N GLN A 254 60.04 -33.79 -32.37
CA GLN A 254 61.10 -32.81 -32.55
C GLN A 254 61.76 -32.50 -31.19
N THR A 255 63.05 -32.20 -31.21
CA THR A 255 63.55 -30.99 -30.54
C THR A 255 64.83 -30.56 -31.24
N ALA A 256 64.91 -29.28 -31.58
CA ALA A 256 66.07 -28.65 -32.20
C ALA A 256 66.74 -27.72 -31.19
N ASP A 257 68.07 -27.69 -31.19
CA ASP A 257 68.88 -26.71 -30.48
C ASP A 257 68.71 -25.30 -31.08
N GLY A 258 68.82 -24.24 -30.26
CA GLY A 258 68.76 -22.86 -30.75
C GLY A 258 68.42 -21.76 -29.72
N ARG A 259 69.01 -21.78 -28.52
CA ARG A 259 69.03 -20.65 -27.54
C ARG A 259 70.03 -19.54 -28.00
N PRO A 260 70.17 -18.33 -27.38
CA PRO A 260 69.99 -17.92 -25.96
C PRO A 260 68.86 -16.87 -25.73
N ASP A 261 68.20 -16.81 -24.57
CA ASP A 261 68.54 -16.05 -23.32
C ASP A 261 68.67 -14.52 -23.49
N SER A 262 68.10 -13.68 -22.61
CA SER A 262 68.13 -13.78 -21.14
C SER A 262 66.82 -13.46 -20.43
N ARG A 263 66.69 -13.96 -19.18
CA ARG A 263 65.55 -13.78 -18.26
C ARG A 263 66.05 -13.15 -16.92
N PRO A 264 65.28 -13.12 -15.82
CA PRO A 264 65.02 -11.90 -15.06
C PRO A 264 65.87 -11.76 -13.79
N ASP A 265 65.69 -10.66 -13.05
CA ASP A 265 65.99 -10.65 -11.62
C ASP A 265 64.86 -10.00 -10.81
N THR A 266 64.54 -10.64 -9.68
CA THR A 266 63.56 -10.17 -8.69
C THR A 266 64.30 -9.57 -7.50
N ARG A 267 63.81 -8.44 -6.97
CA ARG A 267 63.99 -8.14 -5.55
C ARG A 267 62.90 -7.25 -4.97
N SER A 268 62.47 -7.65 -3.78
CA SER A 268 61.58 -6.91 -2.90
C SER A 268 62.27 -5.69 -2.31
N ASP A 269 61.52 -4.62 -2.02
CA ASP A 269 61.58 -4.04 -0.67
C ASP A 269 60.32 -3.23 -0.29
N ASN A 270 60.19 -2.99 1.01
CA ASN A 270 58.99 -2.51 1.71
C ASN A 270 58.92 -0.98 1.90
N ARG A 271 57.67 -0.47 2.09
CA ARG A 271 57.31 0.82 2.73
C ARG A 271 57.76 2.11 2.01
N SER A 272 57.22 3.30 2.31
CA SER A 272 55.86 3.75 2.67
C SER A 272 55.84 5.29 2.53
N ASP A 273 54.64 5.90 2.60
CA ASP A 273 54.44 7.36 2.73
C ASP A 273 54.76 8.20 1.47
N SER A 274 54.14 9.35 1.21
CA SER A 274 53.20 10.14 2.03
C SER A 274 52.00 10.68 1.23
N LYS A 275 50.85 10.74 1.90
CA LYS A 275 49.54 11.16 1.40
C LYS A 275 49.39 12.68 1.38
N ALA A 276 48.95 13.28 0.28
CA ALA A 276 48.57 14.70 0.25
C ALA A 276 47.18 14.90 0.87
N GLU A 277 47.07 15.75 1.89
CA GLU A 277 45.83 16.00 2.61
C GLU A 277 44.94 17.02 1.89
N ALA A 278 43.72 16.60 1.52
CA ALA A 278 42.61 17.52 1.33
C ALA A 278 41.77 17.54 2.62
N LYS A 279 41.67 18.71 3.26
CA LYS A 279 40.82 18.92 4.45
C LYS A 279 39.39 18.50 4.17
N ALA A 280 38.90 17.52 4.92
CA ALA A 280 37.48 17.30 5.11
C ALA A 280 37.04 18.03 6.39
N GLU A 281 36.14 19.00 6.27
CA GLU A 281 35.39 19.49 7.43
C GLU A 281 34.43 18.38 7.90
N PRO A 282 34.30 18.14 9.21
CA PRO A 282 33.39 17.12 9.71
C PRO A 282 31.94 17.57 9.50
N LEU A 283 31.25 16.90 8.58
CA LEU A 283 29.78 16.94 8.51
C LEU A 283 29.22 16.48 9.85
N MET A 284 28.76 17.43 10.67
CA MET A 284 28.02 17.11 11.89
C MET A 284 26.75 16.35 11.53
N ALA A 285 26.75 15.05 11.82
CA ALA A 285 25.52 14.30 11.91
C ALA A 285 24.69 14.91 13.04
N VAL A 286 23.64 15.65 12.70
CA VAL A 286 22.59 16.03 13.66
C VAL A 286 21.82 14.74 13.97
N ALA A 287 22.37 13.98 14.91
CA ALA A 287 21.66 12.87 15.53
C ALA A 287 20.34 13.40 16.10
N GLY A 288 19.23 12.77 15.72
CA GLY A 288 17.92 13.12 16.24
C GLY A 288 17.95 13.05 17.76
N SER A 289 17.70 14.19 18.41
CA SER A 289 17.64 14.31 19.86
C SER A 289 16.44 13.53 20.42
N MET A 290 16.60 12.22 20.57
CA MET A 290 15.74 11.44 21.46
C MET A 290 15.88 11.98 22.89
N GLY A 291 14.75 12.35 23.49
CA GLY A 291 14.68 12.59 24.93
C GLY A 291 15.22 13.94 25.41
N SER A 292 14.61 15.05 25.00
CA SER A 292 14.56 16.19 25.94
C SER A 292 13.71 15.79 27.13
N SER A 293 14.32 15.78 28.32
CA SER A 293 13.67 15.42 29.60
C SER A 293 12.32 16.12 29.77
N LEU A 294 11.27 15.33 30.06
CA LEU A 294 9.96 15.84 30.46
C LEU A 294 10.12 16.71 31.70
N LYS A 295 10.11 18.03 31.53
CA LYS A 295 9.58 18.92 32.57
C LYS A 295 8.07 18.70 32.61
N PRO A 296 7.42 18.70 33.80
CA PRO A 296 5.98 18.55 33.90
C PRO A 296 5.31 19.81 33.36
N GLN A 297 5.03 19.83 32.06
CA GLN A 297 4.47 21.01 31.40
C GLN A 297 2.94 20.95 31.45
N GLU A 298 2.42 21.97 32.14
CA GLU A 298 1.09 22.57 32.22
C GLU A 298 -0.02 22.09 31.28
N ILE A 299 -1.25 22.26 31.76
CA ILE A 299 -2.51 21.88 31.12
C ILE A 299 -2.60 22.46 29.69
N THR A 300 -2.22 21.65 28.69
CA THR A 300 -2.39 22.00 27.28
C THR A 300 -3.89 22.09 26.97
N SER A 301 -4.35 23.24 26.48
CA SER A 301 -5.77 23.43 26.14
C SER A 301 -6.22 22.44 25.05
N PRO A 302 -7.51 22.03 25.00
CA PRO A 302 -8.02 21.15 23.96
C PRO A 302 -7.75 21.67 22.54
N PHE A 303 -7.80 23.00 22.37
CA PHE A 303 -7.40 23.67 21.14
C PHE A 303 -5.91 23.47 20.81
N GLU A 304 -5.00 23.70 21.78
CA GLU A 304 -3.57 23.50 21.55
C GLU A 304 -3.21 22.04 21.27
N LEU A 305 -3.90 21.09 21.90
CA LEU A 305 -3.76 19.66 21.61
C LEU A 305 -4.11 19.34 20.15
N LEU A 306 -5.18 19.94 19.63
CA LEU A 306 -5.60 19.80 18.23
C LEU A 306 -4.57 20.37 17.23
N ILE A 307 -3.99 21.54 17.50
CA ILE A 307 -3.08 22.20 16.54
C ILE A 307 -1.60 21.80 16.66
N ARG A 308 -1.12 21.36 17.84
CA ARG A 308 0.26 20.90 18.03
C ARG A 308 0.46 19.45 17.58
N SER A 309 -0.60 18.64 17.55
CA SER A 309 -0.56 17.23 17.15
C SER A 309 -0.85 17.10 15.66
N SER A 310 -0.01 16.37 14.92
CA SER A 310 -0.28 16.06 13.51
C SER A 310 -1.29 14.90 13.37
N TYR A 311 -2.55 15.16 13.70
CA TYR A 311 -3.65 14.24 13.46
C TYR A 311 -3.95 14.08 11.97
N ALA A 312 -4.56 12.95 11.60
CA ALA A 312 -5.16 12.77 10.28
C ALA A 312 -6.37 13.71 10.08
N GLY A 313 -6.63 14.09 8.83
CA GLY A 313 -7.67 15.05 8.45
C GLY A 313 -8.37 14.68 7.15
N LEU A 314 -8.91 15.70 6.46
CA LEU A 314 -9.67 15.49 5.23
C LEU A 314 -8.87 14.79 4.13
N ALA A 315 -9.54 13.83 3.49
CA ALA A 315 -9.02 12.95 2.45
C ALA A 315 -7.87 12.03 2.85
N ASP A 316 -7.53 11.95 4.15
CA ASP A 316 -6.73 10.86 4.72
C ASP A 316 -7.62 9.63 4.97
N ASP A 317 -7.01 8.45 5.04
CA ASP A 317 -7.71 7.17 5.19
C ASP A 317 -7.87 6.81 6.68
N PHE A 318 -8.89 6.01 7.04
CA PHE A 318 -9.16 5.64 8.44
C PHE A 318 -7.94 5.02 9.16
N TYR A 319 -7.05 4.32 8.45
CA TYR A 319 -5.78 3.82 8.98
C TYR A 319 -4.85 4.93 9.51
N LEU A 320 -4.85 6.12 8.88
CA LEU A 320 -4.08 7.27 9.36
C LEU A 320 -4.70 7.87 10.63
N PHE A 321 -6.03 7.86 10.76
CA PHE A 321 -6.71 8.19 12.02
C PHE A 321 -6.34 7.18 13.11
N GLU A 322 -6.34 5.89 12.82
CA GLU A 322 -5.96 4.83 13.76
C GLU A 322 -4.49 4.95 14.20
N LYS A 323 -3.58 5.22 13.28
CA LYS A 323 -2.16 5.42 13.55
C LYS A 323 -1.87 6.68 14.39
N THR A 324 -2.69 7.73 14.26
CA THR A 324 -2.48 9.02 14.96
C THR A 324 -3.31 9.18 16.24
N ILE A 325 -4.46 8.51 16.35
CA ILE A 325 -5.44 8.67 17.44
C ILE A 325 -5.64 7.35 18.22
N GLY A 326 -5.49 6.20 17.58
CA GLY A 326 -5.81 4.87 18.12
C GLY A 326 -7.06 4.27 17.47
N MET A 327 -7.41 3.02 17.82
CA MET A 327 -8.59 2.33 17.27
C MET A 327 -9.90 3.13 17.51
N PRO A 328 -10.90 3.03 16.61
CA PRO A 328 -12.19 3.65 16.83
C PRO A 328 -12.91 3.02 18.04
N VAL A 329 -13.59 3.85 18.81
CA VAL A 329 -14.42 3.46 19.96
C VAL A 329 -15.77 2.92 19.49
N GLU A 330 -16.31 3.47 18.41
CA GLU A 330 -17.59 3.10 17.81
C GLU A 330 -17.53 3.35 16.30
N THR A 331 -18.13 2.47 15.51
CA THR A 331 -18.30 2.63 14.07
C THR A 331 -19.75 2.38 13.68
N ASP A 332 -20.27 3.17 12.73
CA ASP A 332 -21.54 2.88 12.06
C ASP A 332 -21.29 2.43 10.63
N LEU A 333 -21.81 1.23 10.33
CA LEU A 333 -21.72 0.53 9.05
C LEU A 333 -23.12 0.15 8.52
N LYS A 334 -24.19 0.62 9.18
CA LYS A 334 -25.59 0.28 8.83
C LYS A 334 -26.01 0.93 7.52
N ASP A 335 -25.54 2.15 7.27
CA ASP A 335 -25.74 2.79 5.97
C ASP A 335 -24.84 2.14 4.91
N LYS A 336 -25.38 2.05 3.70
CA LYS A 336 -24.63 1.64 2.51
C LYS A 336 -23.85 2.81 1.95
N ASN A 337 -24.34 4.05 2.12
CA ASN A 337 -23.77 5.26 1.56
C ASN A 337 -22.68 5.88 2.46
N TRP A 338 -22.80 5.79 3.79
CA TRP A 338 -21.82 6.31 4.73
C TRP A 338 -21.20 5.26 5.64
N ILE A 339 -19.95 5.53 5.99
CA ILE A 339 -19.24 4.90 7.11
C ILE A 339 -18.83 6.02 8.07
N TRP A 340 -19.16 5.89 9.35
CA TRP A 340 -18.75 6.82 10.40
C TRP A 340 -17.91 6.09 11.45
N ALA A 341 -16.81 6.70 11.88
CA ALA A 341 -15.92 6.17 12.93
C ALA A 341 -15.64 7.25 13.99
N ASN A 342 -15.84 6.91 15.25
CA ASN A 342 -15.61 7.76 16.43
C ASN A 342 -14.29 7.37 17.10
N TYR A 343 -13.39 8.33 17.28
CA TYR A 343 -12.06 8.13 17.87
C TYR A 343 -11.86 8.99 19.11
N ARG A 344 -11.30 8.40 20.17
CA ARG A 344 -11.04 9.10 21.44
C ARG A 344 -9.67 8.73 22.03
N ARG A 345 -8.65 9.55 21.74
CA ARG A 345 -7.32 9.42 22.35
C ARG A 345 -7.21 10.09 23.73
N GLN A 346 -7.97 11.16 23.95
CA GLN A 346 -7.94 11.94 25.18
C GLN A 346 -9.37 12.29 25.63
N PRO A 347 -9.64 12.49 26.93
CA PRO A 347 -10.98 12.81 27.41
C PRO A 347 -11.57 14.07 26.77
N ALA A 348 -10.73 15.11 26.62
CA ALA A 348 -11.11 16.46 26.20
C ALA A 348 -11.15 16.70 24.68
N LEU A 349 -10.78 15.71 23.87
CA LEU A 349 -10.74 15.81 22.41
C LEU A 349 -11.21 14.50 21.77
N ARG A 350 -12.32 14.55 21.04
CA ARG A 350 -12.87 13.45 20.25
C ARG A 350 -12.86 13.79 18.77
N PHE A 351 -12.67 12.79 17.93
CA PHE A 351 -12.74 12.91 16.49
C PHE A 351 -13.81 11.99 15.91
N TYR A 352 -14.45 12.43 14.84
CA TYR A 352 -15.30 11.56 14.02
C TYR A 352 -14.88 11.71 12.57
N ALA A 353 -14.65 10.61 11.88
CA ALA A 353 -14.38 10.58 10.44
C ALA A 353 -15.56 9.93 9.72
N GLY A 354 -16.02 10.56 8.66
CA GLY A 354 -17.10 10.08 7.79
C GLY A 354 -16.60 9.90 6.37
N SER A 355 -16.90 8.76 5.74
CA SER A 355 -16.59 8.47 4.34
C SER A 355 -17.87 8.15 3.57
N LYS A 356 -18.06 8.84 2.44
CA LYS A 356 -19.21 8.64 1.55
C LYS A 356 -18.83 7.68 0.42
N GLY A 357 -19.74 6.80 0.04
CA GLY A 357 -19.55 5.81 -1.01
C GLY A 357 -18.52 4.72 -0.69
N ARG A 358 -18.18 4.51 0.59
CA ARG A 358 -17.17 3.55 1.06
C ARG A 358 -15.80 3.72 0.40
N THR A 359 -15.38 4.97 0.15
CA THR A 359 -14.09 5.27 -0.50
C THR A 359 -12.86 5.01 0.39
N GLY A 360 -13.05 4.68 1.66
CA GLY A 360 -11.98 4.48 2.65
C GLY A 360 -11.33 5.79 3.14
N LYS A 361 -11.63 6.92 2.49
CA LYS A 361 -11.06 8.24 2.75
C LYS A 361 -12.07 9.11 3.50
N ALA A 362 -11.62 9.95 4.42
CA ALA A 362 -12.48 10.89 5.14
C ALA A 362 -13.00 12.00 4.21
N ASP A 363 -14.30 11.97 3.92
CA ASP A 363 -15.06 13.01 3.22
C ASP A 363 -15.48 14.15 4.16
N THR A 364 -15.73 13.82 5.42
CA THR A 364 -16.05 14.74 6.51
C THR A 364 -15.24 14.36 7.75
N VAL A 365 -14.66 15.35 8.44
CA VAL A 365 -13.97 15.19 9.71
C VAL A 365 -14.56 16.15 10.73
N ILE A 366 -14.85 15.65 11.93
CA ILE A 366 -15.39 16.39 13.07
C ILE A 366 -14.38 16.28 14.21
N ALA A 367 -14.05 17.39 14.87
CA ALA A 367 -13.46 17.39 16.20
C ALA A 367 -14.45 17.99 17.21
N VAL A 368 -14.54 17.37 18.38
CA VAL A 368 -15.29 17.88 19.54
C VAL A 368 -14.29 18.19 20.64
N LEU A 369 -14.15 19.49 20.94
CA LEU A 369 -13.23 20.02 21.93
C LEU A 369 -14.03 20.36 23.19
N GLN A 370 -13.62 19.84 24.36
CA GLN A 370 -14.20 20.22 25.64
C GLN A 370 -13.72 21.61 26.09
N GLN A 371 -14.13 22.62 25.32
CA GLN A 371 -13.78 24.03 25.44
C GLN A 371 -14.93 24.87 24.89
N ASP A 372 -15.44 25.83 25.67
CA ASP A 372 -16.64 26.60 25.34
C ASP A 372 -16.41 27.70 24.28
N ASN A 373 -15.24 28.35 24.26
CA ASN A 373 -14.99 29.49 23.37
C ASN A 373 -13.66 29.34 22.60
N LEU A 374 -13.73 29.67 21.31
CA LEU A 374 -12.60 29.87 20.40
C LEU A 374 -12.77 31.22 19.72
N SER A 375 -11.67 31.97 19.56
CA SER A 375 -11.64 33.15 18.70
C SER A 375 -11.62 32.78 17.22
N ASP A 376 -12.00 33.70 16.34
CA ASP A 376 -11.98 33.54 14.87
C ASP A 376 -10.64 33.01 14.33
N SER A 377 -9.52 33.48 14.90
CA SER A 377 -8.19 32.98 14.55
C SER A 377 -8.02 31.51 14.95
N GLN A 378 -8.52 31.10 16.12
CA GLN A 378 -8.46 29.72 16.58
C GLN A 378 -9.40 28.81 15.76
N VAL A 379 -10.61 29.27 15.43
CA VAL A 379 -11.53 28.54 14.54
C VAL A 379 -10.90 28.34 13.16
N SER A 380 -10.29 29.37 12.58
CA SER A 380 -9.54 29.27 11.32
C SER A 380 -8.37 28.27 11.39
N GLN A 381 -7.61 28.29 12.48
CA GLN A 381 -6.49 27.37 12.69
C GLN A 381 -6.95 25.91 12.90
N ALA A 382 -8.03 25.69 13.64
CA ALA A 382 -8.58 24.37 13.89
C ALA A 382 -9.22 23.76 12.64
N ILE A 383 -9.96 24.55 11.85
CA ILE A 383 -10.46 24.14 10.53
C ILE A 383 -9.29 23.74 9.63
N LYS A 384 -8.19 24.51 9.62
CA LYS A 384 -6.96 24.13 8.90
C LYS A 384 -6.30 22.86 9.43
N ALA A 385 -6.28 22.61 10.74
CA ALA A 385 -5.75 21.39 11.31
C ALA A 385 -6.51 20.14 10.81
N LEU A 386 -7.85 20.23 10.75
CA LEU A 386 -8.71 19.15 10.23
C LEU A 386 -8.74 19.04 8.70
N ALA A 387 -8.36 20.10 7.98
CA ALA A 387 -8.33 20.10 6.51
C ALA A 387 -7.25 19.18 5.90
N GLY A 388 -6.42 18.51 6.70
CA GLY A 388 -5.46 17.50 6.25
C GLY A 388 -4.50 18.08 5.21
N LYS A 389 -4.47 17.48 4.01
CA LYS A 389 -3.65 17.97 2.89
C LYS A 389 -4.04 19.37 2.38
N PHE A 390 -5.26 19.83 2.63
CA PHE A 390 -5.76 21.14 2.18
C PHE A 390 -5.46 22.29 3.16
N LYS A 391 -4.77 22.03 4.30
CA LYS A 391 -4.44 23.04 5.32
C LYS A 391 -3.69 24.29 4.83
N GLY A 392 -3.01 24.17 3.68
CA GLY A 392 -2.31 25.26 3.01
C GLY A 392 -3.22 26.25 2.28
N GLU A 393 -4.48 25.91 2.02
CA GLU A 393 -5.41 26.78 1.30
C GLU A 393 -5.70 28.08 2.07
N LYS A 394 -5.98 29.16 1.34
CA LYS A 394 -6.48 30.40 1.92
C LYS A 394 -7.95 30.20 2.30
N LEU A 395 -8.28 30.45 3.56
CA LEU A 395 -9.67 30.50 4.00
C LEU A 395 -10.29 31.85 3.63
N ASN A 396 -11.59 31.83 3.32
CA ASN A 396 -12.42 33.03 3.36
C ASN A 396 -12.49 33.59 4.80
N PRO A 397 -12.83 34.88 4.98
CA PRO A 397 -13.19 35.43 6.29
C PRO A 397 -14.28 34.58 6.96
N ILE A 398 -14.29 34.55 8.29
CA ILE A 398 -15.33 33.81 9.02
C ILE A 398 -16.68 34.52 8.88
N GLU A 399 -17.67 33.76 8.46
CA GLU A 399 -19.07 34.18 8.39
C GLU A 399 -19.81 33.68 9.64
N HIS A 400 -20.38 34.60 10.41
CA HIS A 400 -21.23 34.27 11.56
C HIS A 400 -22.69 34.21 11.14
N SER A 401 -23.35 33.09 11.39
CA SER A 401 -24.77 32.88 11.14
C SER A 401 -25.47 32.49 12.44
N VAL A 402 -26.49 33.25 12.84
CA VAL A 402 -27.27 32.96 14.05
C VAL A 402 -28.63 32.41 13.65
N ARG A 403 -28.97 31.21 14.14
CA ARG A 403 -30.28 30.57 13.98
C ARG A 403 -31.02 30.63 15.31
N TYR A 404 -32.22 31.20 15.31
CA TYR A 404 -33.12 31.16 16.46
C TYR A 404 -33.81 29.80 16.53
N VAL A 405 -33.91 29.24 17.73
CA VAL A 405 -34.48 27.91 18.00
C VAL A 405 -35.28 27.94 19.30
N ASP A 406 -36.13 26.93 19.49
CA ASP A 406 -36.89 26.78 20.73
C ASP A 406 -35.95 26.65 21.94
N THR A 407 -36.36 27.23 23.08
CA THR A 407 -35.61 27.16 24.35
C THR A 407 -35.35 25.74 24.87
N SER A 408 -36.15 24.77 24.44
CA SER A 408 -35.95 23.33 24.69
C SER A 408 -34.77 22.72 23.92
N VAL A 409 -34.30 23.37 22.86
CA VAL A 409 -33.12 22.94 22.07
C VAL A 409 -31.87 23.72 22.49
N SER A 410 -31.99 25.03 22.66
CA SER A 410 -30.91 25.89 23.18
C SER A 410 -31.45 26.80 24.28
N PRO A 411 -30.92 26.78 25.51
CA PRO A 411 -31.41 27.63 26.60
C PRO A 411 -31.33 29.14 26.33
N SER A 412 -30.49 29.56 25.38
CA SER A 412 -30.39 30.97 24.93
C SER A 412 -31.36 31.33 23.80
N GLY A 413 -32.20 30.40 23.33
CA GLY A 413 -33.09 30.56 22.16
C GLY A 413 -32.36 30.79 20.83
N ARG A 414 -31.03 30.61 20.81
CA ARG A 414 -30.15 30.87 19.66
C ARG A 414 -29.04 29.83 19.57
N ILE A 415 -28.59 29.59 18.34
CA ILE A 415 -27.41 28.81 17.98
C ILE A 415 -26.59 29.66 17.02
N GLU A 416 -25.27 29.63 17.18
CA GLU A 416 -24.33 30.35 16.33
C GLU A 416 -23.46 29.36 15.54
N PHE A 417 -23.39 29.58 14.24
CA PHE A 417 -22.55 28.87 13.30
C PHE A 417 -21.46 29.83 12.79
N MET A 418 -20.20 29.45 12.96
CA MET A 418 -19.05 30.13 12.38
C MET A 418 -18.58 29.31 11.16
N VAL A 419 -18.65 29.89 9.97
CA VAL A 419 -18.33 29.21 8.70
C VAL A 419 -17.05 29.77 8.12
N ALA A 420 -16.11 28.90 7.74
CA ALA A 420 -14.88 29.27 7.05
C ALA A 420 -14.57 28.26 5.94
N ASN A 421 -14.49 28.73 4.70
CA ASN A 421 -14.40 27.86 3.53
C ASN A 421 -13.04 27.99 2.84
N GLY A 422 -12.49 26.85 2.41
CA GLY A 422 -11.39 26.79 1.46
C GLY A 422 -11.90 26.63 0.03
N GLN A 423 -10.98 26.44 -0.93
CA GLN A 423 -11.35 26.12 -2.30
C GLN A 423 -11.89 24.68 -2.38
N SER A 424 -11.18 23.73 -1.75
CA SER A 424 -11.46 22.29 -1.84
C SER A 424 -12.30 21.75 -0.67
N PHE A 425 -12.65 22.58 0.32
CA PHE A 425 -13.40 22.16 1.50
C PHE A 425 -14.32 23.26 2.08
N ARG A 426 -15.23 22.86 2.97
CA ARG A 426 -16.12 23.70 3.77
C ARG A 426 -15.87 23.45 5.24
N GLY A 427 -15.78 24.50 6.03
CA GLY A 427 -15.55 24.44 7.48
C GLY A 427 -16.70 25.08 8.25
N LEU A 428 -17.14 24.42 9.32
CA LEU A 428 -18.24 24.83 10.18
C LEU A 428 -17.84 24.63 11.64
N CYS A 429 -18.08 25.62 12.49
CA CYS A 429 -17.84 25.56 13.93
C CYS A 429 -19.10 26.01 14.68
N PHE A 430 -19.48 25.27 15.72
CA PHE A 430 -20.65 25.55 16.55
C PHE A 430 -20.52 24.97 17.96
N LYS A 431 -21.39 25.40 18.87
CA LYS A 431 -21.42 24.89 20.26
C LYS A 431 -22.38 23.72 20.39
N GLN A 432 -21.95 22.70 21.11
CA GLN A 432 -22.75 21.54 21.50
C GLN A 432 -22.78 21.43 23.02
N ARG A 433 -23.97 21.19 23.59
CA ARG A 433 -24.09 20.79 25.00
C ARG A 433 -23.94 19.28 25.11
N GLU A 434 -23.09 18.82 26.03
CA GLU A 434 -22.92 17.41 26.33
C GLU A 434 -23.91 16.92 27.40
N ASN A 435 -24.03 15.60 27.55
CA ASN A 435 -24.96 14.97 28.49
C ASN A 435 -24.66 15.26 29.97
N ASP A 436 -23.41 15.65 30.28
CA ASP A 436 -22.97 16.10 31.61
C ASP A 436 -23.26 17.60 31.87
N GLY A 437 -23.88 18.29 30.90
CA GLY A 437 -24.18 19.71 30.96
C GLY A 437 -23.02 20.63 30.54
N SER A 438 -21.83 20.08 30.27
CA SER A 438 -20.69 20.86 29.75
C SER A 438 -20.98 21.37 28.32
N VAL A 439 -20.24 22.41 27.91
CA VAL A 439 -20.33 22.97 26.57
C VAL A 439 -19.00 22.73 25.84
N SER A 440 -19.12 22.05 24.71
CA SER A 440 -18.00 21.67 23.83
C SER A 440 -18.13 22.39 22.49
N THR A 441 -17.00 22.82 21.94
CA THR A 441 -16.95 23.38 20.58
C THR A 441 -16.79 22.24 19.58
N VAL A 442 -17.71 22.15 18.63
CA VAL A 442 -17.67 21.21 17.51
C VAL A 442 -17.12 21.92 16.29
N ILE A 443 -16.13 21.31 15.64
CA ILE A 443 -15.48 21.84 14.44
C ILE A 443 -15.57 20.76 13.38
N VAL A 444 -16.19 21.07 12.25
CA VAL A 444 -16.41 20.13 11.15
C VAL A 444 -15.77 20.69 9.88
N VAL A 445 -15.11 19.82 9.13
CA VAL A 445 -14.61 20.14 7.79
C VAL A 445 -15.04 19.04 6.83
N SER A 446 -15.58 19.41 5.67
CA SER A 446 -16.06 18.49 4.64
C SER A 446 -15.55 18.89 3.27
N ARG A 447 -15.22 17.91 2.41
CA ARG A 447 -14.92 18.13 0.98
C ARG A 447 -16.15 18.02 0.08
N LEU A 448 -17.32 17.69 0.63
CA LEU A 448 -18.55 17.52 -0.14
C LEU A 448 -19.23 18.86 -0.41
N PRO A 449 -19.91 19.01 -1.58
CA PRO A 449 -20.68 20.20 -1.89
C PRO A 449 -22.01 20.24 -1.11
N GLY A 450 -22.46 21.45 -0.77
CA GLY A 450 -23.75 21.69 -0.11
C GLY A 450 -23.62 22.46 1.21
N SER A 451 -24.73 22.51 1.97
CA SER A 451 -24.75 23.06 3.32
C SER A 451 -24.27 22.02 4.32
N LEU A 452 -23.12 22.26 4.94
CA LEU A 452 -22.52 21.32 5.91
C LEU A 452 -23.41 21.12 7.14
N ALA A 453 -24.15 22.14 7.58
CA ALA A 453 -25.08 22.01 8.71
C ALA A 453 -26.27 21.09 8.39
N GLU A 454 -26.85 21.20 7.20
CA GLU A 454 -27.99 20.35 6.79
C GLU A 454 -27.53 18.92 6.45
N GLN A 455 -26.33 18.75 5.86
CA GLN A 455 -25.69 17.44 5.71
C GLN A 455 -25.53 16.75 7.08
N LEU A 456 -24.97 17.44 8.08
CA LEU A 456 -24.74 16.86 9.40
C LEU A 456 -26.04 16.47 10.12
N LYS A 457 -27.14 17.21 9.91
CA LYS A 457 -28.45 16.84 10.45
C LYS A 457 -28.98 15.55 9.84
N GLU A 458 -28.98 15.45 8.50
CA GLU A 458 -29.41 14.25 7.77
C GLU A 458 -28.65 13.02 8.28
N GLU A 459 -27.32 13.12 8.36
CA GLU A 459 -26.48 12.06 8.89
C GLU A 459 -26.75 11.77 10.38
N ALA A 460 -26.91 12.79 11.23
CA ALA A 460 -27.18 12.61 12.66
C ALA A 460 -28.57 12.00 12.97
N HIS A 461 -29.53 12.06 12.05
CA HIS A 461 -30.77 11.28 12.13
C HIS A 461 -30.59 9.83 11.69
N ASN A 462 -29.68 9.57 10.74
CA ASN A 462 -29.46 8.26 10.15
C ASN A 462 -28.51 7.38 10.97
N THR A 463 -27.49 7.97 11.62
CA THR A 463 -26.50 7.25 12.45
C THR A 463 -26.62 7.54 13.95
N ASN A 464 -26.43 6.50 14.75
CA ASN A 464 -26.37 6.64 16.20
C ASN A 464 -25.13 7.44 16.66
N VAL A 465 -24.03 7.35 15.91
CA VAL A 465 -22.71 7.91 16.26
C VAL A 465 -22.73 9.44 16.28
N LEU A 466 -23.52 10.08 15.41
CA LEU A 466 -23.61 11.54 15.29
C LEU A 466 -24.85 12.15 15.93
N SER A 467 -25.82 11.34 16.40
CA SER A 467 -27.09 11.83 16.96
C SER A 467 -26.96 12.86 18.10
N PHE A 468 -25.81 12.91 18.78
CA PHE A 468 -25.52 13.94 19.78
C PHE A 468 -25.44 15.37 19.20
N LEU A 469 -25.11 15.52 17.91
CA LEU A 469 -24.96 16.83 17.24
C LEU A 469 -26.29 17.55 16.98
N LEU A 470 -27.43 16.84 17.00
CA LEU A 470 -28.73 17.39 16.60
C LEU A 470 -29.07 18.68 17.37
N ASN A 471 -28.87 18.68 18.69
CA ASN A 471 -29.17 19.85 19.53
C ASN A 471 -28.32 21.07 19.14
N GLY A 472 -27.01 20.90 18.88
CA GLY A 472 -26.12 21.97 18.42
C GLY A 472 -26.37 22.41 16.97
N LEU A 473 -27.07 21.60 16.17
CA LEU A 473 -27.52 21.93 14.82
C LEU A 473 -28.92 22.56 14.77
N GLY A 474 -29.60 22.65 15.93
CA GLY A 474 -30.91 23.27 16.09
C GLY A 474 -32.10 22.32 15.97
N GLU A 475 -31.90 21.02 16.19
CA GLU A 475 -32.93 20.00 16.12
C GLU A 475 -33.01 19.20 17.42
N LYS A 476 -34.22 18.81 17.81
CA LYS A 476 -34.46 18.10 19.07
C LYS A 476 -34.07 16.63 18.91
N GLY A 477 -33.14 16.15 19.74
CA GLY A 477 -32.69 14.75 19.77
C GLY A 477 -33.73 13.75 20.33
N ASP A 478 -34.95 13.73 19.79
CA ASP A 478 -36.01 12.81 20.21
C ASP A 478 -35.82 11.42 19.56
N ARG A 479 -35.34 10.44 20.34
CA ARG A 479 -35.19 9.04 19.88
C ARG A 479 -36.41 8.15 20.16
N ALA A 480 -37.58 8.73 20.41
CA ALA A 480 -38.86 8.02 20.51
C ALA A 480 -39.65 8.16 19.20
N ASN A 481 -40.27 7.08 18.72
CA ASN A 481 -41.21 7.02 17.58
C ASN A 481 -40.64 7.03 16.13
N ARG A 482 -39.53 6.32 15.85
CA ARG A 482 -39.27 5.78 14.49
C ARG A 482 -39.15 4.25 14.40
N SER A 483 -39.45 3.53 15.48
CA SER A 483 -39.61 2.06 15.48
C SER A 483 -41.04 1.59 15.14
N ALA A 484 -41.89 2.49 14.62
CA ALA A 484 -43.28 2.22 14.26
C ALA A 484 -43.69 2.98 12.99
N ARG A 485 -43.23 2.50 11.84
CA ARG A 485 -44.07 2.50 10.64
C ARG A 485 -44.34 1.04 10.28
N PRO A 486 -45.59 0.56 10.37
CA PRO A 486 -45.94 -0.69 9.72
C PRO A 486 -45.84 -0.51 8.20
N ASP A 487 -45.79 -1.62 7.47
CA ASP A 487 -45.78 -1.63 6.01
C ASP A 487 -47.00 -0.87 5.45
N ASP A 488 -46.76 -0.02 4.44
CA ASP A 488 -47.78 0.42 3.51
C ASP A 488 -47.42 -0.06 2.09
N ARG A 489 -48.47 -0.39 1.34
CA ARG A 489 -48.47 -1.28 0.16
C ARG A 489 -48.02 -0.63 -1.13
#